data_AF-A0A661WI21-F1
#
_entry.id   AF-A0A661WI21-F1
#
_cell.length_a   1.000
_cell.length_b   1.000
_cell.length_c   1.000
_cell.angle_alpha   90.00
_cell.angle_beta   90.00
_cell.angle_gamma   90.00
#
_symmetry.space_group_name_H-M   'P 1'
#
loop_
_entity.id
_entity.type
_entity.pdbx_description
1 polymer ?
#
loop_
_entity_poly.entity_id
_entity_poly.type
_entity_poly.pdbx_seq_one_letter_code
_entity_poly.pdbx_strand_id
1 'polypeptide(L)'
;MDTHRVYGTVLESLGEYVYAIEEFEKATEINPNLTFLYIRIGVIYRALKVYDVALDYFAKAITINKSNGVEDALPYIAIAKTYSRDGEFFIAAVNGEKAIAINPTNADTYGQLGDIYVRARNYEGALPVLKCAVVGCTAEENEVGGVAVQALELTNFDVAYYYARYGSVLAALSRPEENYCQEALEVMAELKTAYGDDITLMSIVADNEVICYLLEATPSP
;
A
#
# COMPACT_ATOMS: atom_id res chain seq x y z
N MET A 1 -14.58 -14.62 23.76
CA MET A 1 -14.08 -14.12 22.45
C MET A 1 -14.16 -12.60 22.40
N ASP A 2 -15.35 -11.98 22.45
CA ASP A 2 -15.49 -10.53 22.26
C ASP A 2 -14.76 -9.68 23.31
N THR A 3 -14.77 -10.07 24.58
CA THR A 3 -14.04 -9.34 25.64
C THR A 3 -12.53 -9.31 25.37
N HIS A 4 -11.94 -10.47 25.07
CA HIS A 4 -10.52 -10.59 24.75
C HIS A 4 -10.15 -9.83 23.47
N ARG A 5 -10.97 -9.93 22.41
CA ARG A 5 -10.76 -9.17 21.17
C ARG A 5 -10.77 -7.67 21.40
N VAL A 6 -11.79 -7.15 22.10
CA VAL A 6 -11.92 -5.71 22.36
C VAL A 6 -10.78 -5.22 23.25
N TYR A 7 -10.44 -5.98 24.29
CA TYR A 7 -9.34 -5.59 25.18
C TYR A 7 -7.98 -5.63 24.46
N GLY A 8 -7.73 -6.64 23.63
CA GLY A 8 -6.57 -6.70 22.75
C GLY A 8 -6.44 -5.48 21.83
N THR A 9 -7.53 -5.02 21.22
CA THR A 9 -7.53 -3.79 20.41
C THR A 9 -7.21 -2.53 21.22
N VAL A 10 -7.69 -2.44 22.47
CA VAL A 10 -7.35 -1.31 23.36
C VAL A 10 -5.87 -1.36 23.75
N LEU A 11 -5.34 -2.53 24.06
CA LEU A 11 -3.91 -2.70 24.38
C LEU A 11 -3.03 -2.37 23.17
N GLU A 12 -3.43 -2.82 21.97
CA GLU A 12 -2.75 -2.49 20.71
C GLU A 12 -2.67 -0.98 20.47
N SER A 13 -3.77 -0.24 20.70
CA SER A 13 -3.79 1.22 20.50
C SER A 13 -2.97 1.98 21.55
N LEU A 14 -2.75 1.39 22.72
CA LEU A 14 -1.86 1.91 23.76
C LEU A 14 -0.39 1.53 23.54
N GLY A 15 -0.08 0.70 22.54
CA GLY A 15 1.27 0.20 22.28
C GLY A 15 1.70 -0.96 23.18
N GLU A 16 0.78 -1.52 23.97
CA GLU A 16 1.00 -2.64 24.88
C GLU A 16 0.97 -3.98 24.11
N TYR A 17 1.90 -4.12 23.16
CA TYR A 17 1.87 -5.15 22.13
C TYR A 17 1.91 -6.58 22.65
N VAL A 18 2.70 -6.86 23.69
CA VAL A 18 2.80 -8.20 24.28
C VAL A 18 1.44 -8.62 24.86
N TYR A 19 0.83 -7.75 25.67
CA TYR A 19 -0.49 -8.00 26.26
C TYR A 19 -1.59 -8.06 25.20
N ALA A 20 -1.51 -7.23 24.15
CA ALA A 20 -2.45 -7.28 23.04
C ALA A 20 -2.42 -8.64 22.32
N ILE A 21 -1.21 -9.18 22.07
CA ILE A 21 -1.04 -10.51 21.48
C ILE A 21 -1.65 -11.57 22.38
N GLU A 22 -1.35 -11.57 23.69
CA GLU A 22 -1.92 -12.54 24.64
C GLU A 22 -3.46 -12.54 24.63
N GLU A 23 -4.08 -11.36 24.58
CA GLU A 23 -5.53 -11.25 24.51
C GLU A 23 -6.09 -11.71 23.16
N PHE A 24 -5.42 -11.40 22.04
CA PHE A 24 -5.83 -11.93 20.75
C PHE A 24 -5.67 -13.45 20.65
N GLU A 25 -4.63 -14.03 21.25
CA GLU A 25 -4.43 -15.48 21.29
C GLU A 25 -5.55 -16.17 22.08
N LYS A 26 -5.90 -15.67 23.27
CA LYS A 26 -7.08 -16.15 24.02
C LYS A 26 -8.37 -16.02 23.20
N ALA A 27 -8.51 -14.95 22.40
CA ALA A 27 -9.66 -14.80 21.52
C ALA A 27 -9.68 -15.86 20.40
N THR A 28 -8.52 -16.22 19.83
CA THR A 28 -8.39 -17.28 18.82
C THR A 28 -8.65 -18.67 19.38
N GLU A 29 -8.29 -18.95 20.64
CA GLU A 29 -8.61 -20.23 21.28
C GLU A 29 -10.13 -20.45 21.41
N ILE A 30 -10.88 -19.38 21.64
CA ILE A 30 -12.34 -19.44 21.77
C ILE A 30 -13.02 -19.50 20.40
N ASN A 31 -12.50 -18.77 19.40
CA ASN A 31 -13.01 -18.82 18.03
C ASN A 31 -11.86 -18.88 17.01
N PRO A 32 -11.40 -20.10 16.66
CA PRO A 32 -10.21 -20.28 15.83
C PRO A 32 -10.41 -19.93 14.37
N ASN A 33 -11.66 -19.71 13.92
CA ASN A 33 -11.97 -19.41 12.53
C ASN A 33 -12.02 -17.90 12.21
N LEU A 34 -11.81 -17.03 13.21
CA LEU A 34 -11.76 -15.58 12.99
C LEU A 34 -10.39 -15.16 12.46
N THR A 35 -10.24 -15.17 11.14
CA THR A 35 -8.99 -14.84 10.43
C THR A 35 -8.45 -13.45 10.73
N PHE A 36 -9.34 -12.48 10.97
CA PHE A 36 -8.97 -11.13 11.40
C PHE A 36 -8.07 -11.11 12.65
N LEU A 37 -8.27 -12.01 13.62
CA LEU A 37 -7.45 -12.05 14.84
C LEU A 37 -6.01 -12.44 14.53
N TYR A 38 -5.81 -13.44 13.67
CA TYR A 38 -4.47 -13.84 13.22
C TYR A 38 -3.81 -12.71 12.42
N ILE A 39 -4.56 -12.01 11.57
CA ILE A 39 -4.03 -10.82 10.87
C ILE A 39 -3.59 -9.75 11.87
N ARG A 40 -4.36 -9.47 12.92
CA ARG A 40 -3.97 -8.49 13.95
C ARG A 40 -2.71 -8.90 14.70
N ILE A 41 -2.61 -10.15 15.14
CA ILE A 41 -1.38 -10.67 15.78
C ILE A 41 -0.18 -10.52 14.83
N GLY A 42 -0.32 -10.92 13.56
CA GLY A 42 0.74 -10.77 12.57
C GLY A 42 1.13 -9.31 12.31
N VAL A 43 0.18 -8.38 12.31
CA VAL A 43 0.46 -6.93 12.17
C VAL A 43 1.29 -6.42 13.34
N ILE A 44 1.00 -6.86 14.57
CA ILE A 44 1.78 -6.51 15.76
C ILE A 44 3.20 -7.08 15.66
N TYR A 45 3.37 -8.37 15.33
CA TYR A 45 4.71 -8.96 15.15
C TYR A 45 5.51 -8.25 14.05
N ARG A 46 4.86 -7.83 12.95
CA ARG A 46 5.50 -7.01 11.92
C ARG A 46 5.91 -5.63 12.44
N ALA A 47 5.13 -5.01 13.31
CA ALA A 47 5.49 -3.74 13.96
C ALA A 47 6.71 -3.90 14.88
N LEU A 48 6.79 -5.05 15.57
CA LEU A 48 7.94 -5.47 16.37
C LEU A 48 9.15 -5.95 15.54
N LYS A 49 9.04 -5.95 14.21
CA LYS A 49 10.06 -6.43 13.25
C LYS A 49 10.40 -7.92 13.38
N VAL A 50 9.48 -8.71 13.92
CA VAL A 50 9.56 -10.18 13.95
C VAL A 50 8.81 -10.72 12.73
N TYR A 51 9.45 -10.62 11.56
CA TYR A 51 8.79 -10.81 10.27
C TYR A 51 8.41 -12.27 9.99
N ASP A 52 9.24 -13.22 10.36
CA ASP A 52 8.98 -14.66 10.26
C ASP A 52 7.70 -15.05 10.99
N VAL A 53 7.57 -14.65 12.25
CA VAL A 53 6.37 -14.93 13.05
C VAL A 53 5.15 -14.21 12.47
N ALA A 54 5.30 -12.96 12.02
CA ALA A 54 4.21 -12.24 11.36
C ALA A 54 3.67 -13.00 10.13
N LEU A 55 4.58 -13.49 9.28
CA LEU A 55 4.25 -14.27 8.09
C LEU A 55 3.51 -15.57 8.43
N ASP A 56 3.91 -16.25 9.50
CA ASP A 56 3.21 -17.47 9.97
C ASP A 56 1.75 -17.18 10.34
N TYR A 57 1.47 -16.08 11.04
CA TYR A 57 0.09 -15.71 11.38
C TYR A 57 -0.73 -15.32 10.14
N PHE A 58 -0.14 -14.61 9.16
CA PHE A 58 -0.84 -14.32 7.90
C PHE A 58 -1.10 -15.60 7.08
N ALA A 59 -0.16 -16.53 7.04
CA ALA A 59 -0.33 -17.83 6.37
C ALA A 59 -1.41 -18.69 7.04
N LYS A 60 -1.52 -18.65 8.37
CA LYS A 60 -2.65 -19.26 9.11
C LYS A 60 -3.98 -18.65 8.69
N ALA A 61 -4.07 -17.31 8.59
CA ALA A 61 -5.29 -16.65 8.12
C ALA A 61 -5.70 -17.09 6.70
N ILE A 62 -4.74 -17.20 5.77
CA ILE A 62 -5.00 -17.74 4.41
C ILE A 62 -5.51 -19.17 4.48
N THR A 63 -4.89 -20.02 5.30
CA THR A 63 -5.26 -21.43 5.43
C THR A 63 -6.70 -21.59 5.92
N ILE A 64 -7.09 -20.82 6.94
CA ILE A 64 -8.44 -20.82 7.50
C ILE A 64 -9.46 -20.24 6.50
N ASN A 65 -9.13 -19.14 5.82
CA ASN A 65 -9.99 -18.58 4.77
C ASN A 65 -10.24 -19.62 3.67
N LYS A 66 -9.18 -20.30 3.20
CA LYS A 66 -9.29 -21.36 2.19
C LYS A 66 -10.14 -22.54 2.67
N SER A 67 -9.98 -23.00 3.91
CA SER A 67 -10.80 -24.09 4.45
C SER A 67 -12.27 -23.71 4.57
N ASN A 68 -12.55 -22.42 4.74
CA ASN A 68 -13.90 -21.88 4.87
C ASN A 68 -14.49 -21.39 3.52
N GLY A 69 -13.75 -21.53 2.41
CA GLY A 69 -14.19 -21.04 1.10
C GLY A 69 -14.28 -19.51 1.00
N VAL A 70 -13.53 -18.79 1.83
CA VAL A 70 -13.48 -17.33 1.86
C VAL A 70 -12.31 -16.85 1.00
N GLU A 71 -12.60 -15.95 0.07
CA GLU A 71 -11.60 -15.22 -0.70
C GLU A 71 -11.39 -13.84 -0.07
N ASP A 72 -10.20 -13.64 0.52
CA ASP A 72 -9.85 -12.41 1.23
C ASP A 72 -8.44 -11.98 0.84
N ALA A 73 -8.34 -10.74 0.35
CA ALA A 73 -7.10 -10.12 -0.09
C ALA A 73 -6.21 -9.66 1.08
N LEU A 74 -6.79 -9.43 2.27
CA LEU A 74 -6.10 -8.78 3.39
C LEU A 74 -4.85 -9.54 3.89
N PRO A 75 -4.85 -10.87 4.05
CA PRO A 75 -3.64 -11.60 4.43
C PRO A 75 -2.50 -11.46 3.40
N TYR A 76 -2.82 -11.48 2.11
CA TYR A 76 -1.83 -11.33 1.03
C TYR A 76 -1.22 -9.92 1.03
N ILE A 77 -2.05 -8.90 1.21
CA ILE A 77 -1.58 -7.52 1.44
C ILE A 77 -0.65 -7.44 2.65
N ALA A 78 -1.02 -8.10 3.75
CA ALA A 78 -0.23 -8.07 4.97
C ALA A 78 1.15 -8.74 4.79
N ILE A 79 1.20 -9.86 4.05
CA ILE A 79 2.44 -10.53 3.63
C ILE A 79 3.26 -9.62 2.72
N ALA A 80 2.64 -9.00 1.71
CA ALA A 80 3.30 -8.09 0.78
C ALA A 80 3.99 -6.93 1.51
N LYS A 81 3.27 -6.26 2.42
CA LYS A 81 3.83 -5.20 3.27
C LYS A 81 4.97 -5.70 4.17
N THR A 82 4.93 -6.96 4.60
CA THR A 82 5.97 -7.56 5.46
C THR A 82 7.26 -7.79 4.67
N TYR A 83 7.19 -8.51 3.56
CA TYR A 83 8.35 -8.73 2.69
C TYR A 83 8.90 -7.42 2.13
N SER A 84 8.04 -6.46 1.79
CA SER A 84 8.51 -5.14 1.36
C SER A 84 9.32 -4.46 2.47
N ARG A 85 8.92 -4.56 3.75
CA ARG A 85 9.71 -4.02 4.89
C ARG A 85 11.01 -4.78 5.11
N ASP A 86 11.03 -6.07 4.83
CA ASP A 86 12.22 -6.93 4.89
C ASP A 86 13.19 -6.70 3.71
N GLY A 87 12.74 -6.02 2.64
CA GLY A 87 13.52 -5.74 1.43
C GLY A 87 13.34 -6.78 0.31
N GLU A 88 12.53 -7.80 0.54
CA GLU A 88 12.21 -8.86 -0.42
C GLU A 88 11.10 -8.43 -1.38
N PHE A 89 11.41 -7.44 -2.23
CA PHE A 89 10.41 -6.76 -3.06
C PHE A 89 9.74 -7.64 -4.11
N PHE A 90 10.45 -8.64 -4.64
CA PHE A 90 9.86 -9.57 -5.62
C PHE A 90 8.74 -10.39 -4.99
N ILE A 91 8.99 -10.97 -3.81
CA ILE A 91 7.99 -11.75 -3.08
C ILE A 91 6.83 -10.84 -2.61
N ALA A 92 7.15 -9.60 -2.25
CA ALA A 92 6.14 -8.60 -1.91
C ALA A 92 5.19 -8.31 -3.09
N ALA A 93 5.74 -8.06 -4.29
CA ALA A 93 4.96 -7.78 -5.49
C ALA A 93 4.03 -8.95 -5.86
N VAL A 94 4.54 -10.19 -5.85
CA VAL A 94 3.74 -11.40 -6.12
C VAL A 94 2.52 -11.50 -5.16
N ASN A 95 2.69 -11.15 -3.89
CA ASN A 95 1.58 -11.16 -2.93
C ASN A 95 0.62 -9.97 -3.13
N GLY A 96 1.12 -8.81 -3.56
CA GLY A 96 0.28 -7.67 -3.94
C GLY A 96 -0.58 -7.98 -5.18
N GLU A 97 0.00 -8.58 -6.21
CA GLU A 97 -0.72 -9.06 -7.40
C GLU A 97 -1.77 -10.11 -7.03
N LYS A 98 -1.44 -11.03 -6.11
CA LYS A 98 -2.41 -12.02 -5.60
C LYS A 98 -3.59 -11.35 -4.91
N ALA A 99 -3.36 -10.28 -4.16
CA ALA A 99 -4.42 -9.50 -3.52
C ALA A 99 -5.30 -8.79 -4.56
N ILE A 100 -4.70 -8.22 -5.62
CA ILE A 100 -5.44 -7.63 -6.75
C ILE A 100 -6.29 -8.69 -7.45
N ALA A 101 -5.75 -9.89 -7.70
CA ALA A 101 -6.52 -10.96 -8.34
C ALA A 101 -7.77 -11.38 -7.55
N ILE A 102 -7.76 -11.23 -6.21
CA ILE A 102 -8.92 -11.50 -5.36
C ILE A 102 -9.92 -10.35 -5.35
N ASN A 103 -9.44 -9.11 -5.32
CA ASN A 103 -10.28 -7.91 -5.35
C ASN A 103 -9.73 -6.88 -6.36
N PRO A 104 -10.04 -7.06 -7.66
CA PRO A 104 -9.36 -6.33 -8.73
C PRO A 104 -9.87 -4.91 -8.90
N THR A 105 -10.94 -4.51 -8.22
CA THR A 105 -11.49 -3.14 -8.28
C THR A 105 -11.05 -2.26 -7.11
N ASN A 106 -10.31 -2.80 -6.14
CA ASN A 106 -9.87 -2.03 -4.97
C ASN A 106 -8.62 -1.20 -5.28
N ALA A 107 -8.82 0.08 -5.57
CA ALA A 107 -7.78 1.07 -5.87
C ALA A 107 -6.70 1.18 -4.77
N ASP A 108 -7.04 1.00 -3.50
CA ASP A 108 -6.04 1.01 -2.41
C ASP A 108 -5.02 -0.12 -2.55
N THR A 109 -5.42 -1.31 -3.01
CA THR A 109 -4.49 -2.42 -3.27
C THR A 109 -3.49 -2.06 -4.37
N TYR A 110 -3.92 -1.34 -5.41
CA TYR A 110 -3.02 -0.85 -6.46
C TYR A 110 -2.03 0.19 -5.93
N GLY A 111 -2.49 1.11 -5.08
CA GLY A 111 -1.61 2.09 -4.41
C GLY A 111 -0.52 1.41 -3.58
N GLN A 112 -0.88 0.34 -2.86
CA GLN A 112 0.06 -0.44 -2.07
C GLN A 112 1.06 -1.23 -2.92
N LEU A 113 0.62 -1.84 -4.02
CA LEU A 113 1.54 -2.48 -4.98
C LEU A 113 2.47 -1.45 -5.63
N GLY A 114 1.95 -0.27 -5.94
CA GLY A 114 2.72 0.88 -6.41
C GLY A 114 3.81 1.31 -5.44
N ASP A 115 3.51 1.44 -4.14
CA ASP A 115 4.54 1.75 -3.13
C ASP A 115 5.58 0.63 -3.03
N ILE A 116 5.18 -0.64 -3.15
CA ILE A 116 6.13 -1.77 -3.19
C ILE A 116 7.09 -1.61 -4.38
N TYR A 117 6.59 -1.29 -5.57
CA TYR A 117 7.42 -1.07 -6.76
C TYR A 117 8.32 0.16 -6.64
N VAL A 118 7.83 1.27 -6.08
CA VAL A 118 8.67 2.45 -5.81
C VAL A 118 9.81 2.11 -4.85
N ARG A 119 9.54 1.35 -3.78
CA ARG A 119 10.58 0.91 -2.82
C ARG A 119 11.59 -0.05 -3.46
N ALA A 120 11.14 -0.82 -4.45
CA ALA A 120 12.00 -1.67 -5.29
C ALA A 120 12.79 -0.88 -6.36
N ARG A 121 12.56 0.44 -6.50
CA ARG A 121 13.04 1.30 -7.59
C ARG A 121 12.59 0.84 -8.99
N ASN A 122 11.49 0.10 -9.07
CA ASN A 122 10.84 -0.27 -10.32
C ASN A 122 9.80 0.80 -10.66
N TYR A 123 10.25 1.93 -11.20
CA TYR A 123 9.37 3.08 -11.49
C TYR A 123 8.44 2.79 -12.67
N GLU A 124 8.93 2.07 -13.68
CA GLU A 124 8.16 1.65 -14.85
C GLU A 124 7.00 0.75 -14.44
N GLY A 125 7.21 -0.20 -13.52
CA GLY A 125 6.15 -1.04 -12.96
C GLY A 125 5.23 -0.31 -11.98
N ALA A 126 5.75 0.69 -11.26
CA ALA A 126 4.96 1.48 -10.31
C ALA A 126 3.94 2.40 -11.00
N LEU A 127 4.32 2.99 -12.13
CA LEU A 127 3.52 3.99 -12.84
C LEU A 127 2.08 3.53 -13.13
N PRO A 128 1.82 2.40 -13.83
CA PRO A 128 0.47 2.01 -14.19
C PRO A 128 -0.41 1.65 -12.99
N VAL A 129 0.15 1.02 -11.96
CA VAL A 129 -0.62 0.66 -10.75
C VAL A 129 -0.92 1.88 -9.88
N LEU A 130 0.03 2.82 -9.76
CA LEU A 130 -0.23 4.09 -9.06
C LEU A 130 -1.25 4.95 -9.82
N LYS A 131 -1.20 4.96 -11.16
CA LYS A 131 -2.21 5.61 -12.00
C LYS A 131 -3.61 5.09 -11.69
N CYS A 132 -3.79 3.76 -11.69
CA CYS A 132 -5.08 3.13 -11.31
C CYS A 132 -5.57 3.57 -9.92
N ALA A 133 -4.66 3.78 -8.96
CA ALA A 133 -5.03 4.21 -7.61
C ALA A 133 -5.39 5.70 -7.52
N VAL A 134 -4.68 6.56 -8.24
CA VAL A 134 -4.72 8.03 -8.08
C VAL A 134 -5.66 8.71 -9.07
N VAL A 135 -5.65 8.30 -10.33
CA VAL A 135 -6.48 8.90 -11.39
C VAL A 135 -7.49 7.90 -11.99
N GLY A 136 -7.40 6.63 -11.59
CA GLY A 136 -8.22 5.55 -12.15
C GLY A 136 -7.64 5.00 -13.45
N CYS A 137 -8.21 3.90 -13.93
CA CYS A 137 -7.77 3.27 -15.17
C CYS A 137 -8.89 2.43 -15.80
N THR A 138 -8.81 2.24 -17.12
CA THR A 138 -9.70 1.32 -17.84
C THR A 138 -9.25 -0.14 -17.69
N ALA A 139 -10.07 -1.08 -18.14
CA ALA A 139 -9.71 -2.50 -18.13
C ALA A 139 -8.50 -2.81 -19.03
N GLU A 140 -8.36 -2.06 -20.14
CA GLU A 140 -7.25 -2.19 -21.08
C GLU A 140 -5.94 -1.66 -20.50
N GLU A 141 -6.00 -0.59 -19.71
CA GLU A 141 -4.83 -0.01 -19.03
C GLU A 141 -4.41 -0.84 -17.79
N ASN A 142 -5.35 -1.55 -17.17
CA ASN A 142 -5.11 -2.36 -15.99
C ASN A 142 -4.58 -3.76 -16.33
N GLU A 143 -3.29 -3.86 -16.63
CA GLU A 143 -2.65 -5.14 -16.98
C GLU A 143 -2.68 -6.18 -15.84
N VAL A 144 -2.72 -5.73 -14.58
CA VAL A 144 -2.64 -6.62 -13.40
C VAL A 144 -3.99 -7.23 -13.06
N GLY A 145 -5.04 -6.40 -13.01
CA GLY A 145 -6.38 -6.82 -12.61
C GLY A 145 -7.36 -7.05 -13.77
N GLY A 146 -7.08 -6.53 -14.97
CA GLY A 146 -7.92 -6.70 -16.16
C GLY A 146 -9.32 -6.07 -16.05
N VAL A 147 -9.54 -5.13 -15.13
CA VAL A 147 -10.83 -4.47 -14.89
C VAL A 147 -10.64 -2.96 -14.74
N ALA A 148 -11.70 -2.18 -15.00
CA ALA A 148 -11.64 -0.74 -14.72
C ALA A 148 -11.59 -0.49 -13.20
N VAL A 149 -10.79 0.50 -12.79
CA VAL A 149 -10.59 0.89 -11.39
C VAL A 149 -10.93 2.36 -11.23
N GLN A 150 -11.76 2.68 -10.25
CA GLN A 150 -12.08 4.05 -9.88
C GLN A 150 -10.98 4.62 -8.97
N ALA A 151 -10.57 5.87 -9.22
CA ALA A 151 -9.61 6.59 -8.40
C ALA A 151 -10.02 6.68 -6.93
N LEU A 152 -9.03 6.71 -6.04
CA LEU A 152 -9.24 7.05 -4.62
C LEU A 152 -9.44 8.54 -4.45
N GLU A 153 -10.38 8.93 -3.59
CA GLU A 153 -10.52 10.31 -3.17
C GLU A 153 -9.40 10.68 -2.16
N LEU A 154 -8.75 11.82 -2.41
CA LEU A 154 -7.70 12.38 -1.56
C LEU A 154 -8.25 12.86 -0.20
N THR A 155 -8.48 11.89 0.70
CA THR A 155 -9.22 12.08 1.97
C THR A 155 -8.39 11.80 3.22
N ASN A 156 -7.27 11.09 3.08
CA ASN A 156 -6.41 10.69 4.18
C ASN A 156 -4.95 10.60 3.74
N PHE A 157 -4.05 10.49 4.72
CA PHE A 157 -2.61 10.46 4.47
C PHE A 157 -2.14 9.26 3.65
N ASP A 158 -2.75 8.08 3.81
CA ASP A 158 -2.34 6.90 3.01
C ASP A 158 -2.58 7.17 1.52
N VAL A 159 -3.74 7.74 1.18
CA VAL A 159 -4.04 8.16 -0.19
C VAL A 159 -3.13 9.31 -0.65
N ALA A 160 -2.87 10.29 0.21
CA ALA A 160 -1.94 11.38 -0.10
C ALA A 160 -0.52 10.88 -0.42
N TYR A 161 -0.06 9.83 0.27
CA TYR A 161 1.20 9.17 -0.06
C TYR A 161 1.16 8.49 -1.42
N TYR A 162 0.05 7.89 -1.85
CA TYR A 162 -0.05 7.35 -3.23
C TYR A 162 0.04 8.45 -4.28
N TYR A 163 -0.61 9.60 -4.07
CA TYR A 163 -0.48 10.77 -4.95
C TYR A 163 0.97 11.26 -5.01
N ALA A 164 1.63 11.37 -3.84
CA ALA A 164 3.01 11.83 -3.75
C ALA A 164 3.97 10.86 -4.47
N ARG A 165 3.74 9.55 -4.31
CA ARG A 165 4.46 8.49 -5.03
C ARG A 165 4.22 8.56 -6.53
N TYR A 166 2.97 8.73 -6.95
CA TYR A 166 2.59 8.81 -8.35
C TYR A 166 3.28 9.98 -9.06
N GLY A 167 3.16 11.20 -8.52
CA GLY A 167 3.85 12.35 -9.09
C GLY A 167 5.37 12.22 -9.05
N SER A 168 5.94 11.60 -8.00
CA SER A 168 7.38 11.29 -7.94
C SER A 168 7.83 10.33 -9.03
N VAL A 169 7.01 9.34 -9.37
CA VAL A 169 7.29 8.41 -10.47
C VAL A 169 7.21 9.12 -11.81
N LEU A 170 6.17 9.94 -12.05
CA LEU A 170 6.03 10.76 -13.25
C LEU A 170 7.24 11.68 -13.45
N ALA A 171 7.61 12.46 -12.43
CA ALA A 171 8.75 13.36 -12.48
C ALA A 171 10.07 12.61 -12.71
N ALA A 172 10.28 11.46 -12.05
CA ALA A 172 11.50 10.67 -12.20
C ALA A 172 11.66 10.05 -13.60
N LEU A 173 10.55 9.62 -14.21
CA LEU A 173 10.52 9.03 -15.55
C LEU A 173 10.55 10.09 -16.66
N SER A 174 10.27 11.35 -16.36
CA SER A 174 10.21 12.42 -17.36
C SER A 174 11.57 12.66 -18.03
N ARG A 175 11.55 12.72 -19.36
CA ARG A 175 12.66 13.04 -20.26
C ARG A 175 12.18 14.02 -21.33
N PRO A 176 13.08 14.71 -22.07
CA PRO A 176 12.64 15.66 -23.11
C PRO A 176 11.75 15.04 -24.21
N GLU A 177 11.95 13.76 -24.49
CA GLU A 177 11.21 13.00 -25.53
C GLU A 177 9.90 12.40 -25.01
N GLU A 178 9.81 12.20 -23.69
CA GLU A 178 8.70 11.54 -23.00
C GLU A 178 8.52 12.22 -21.64
N ASN A 179 7.71 13.27 -21.64
CA ASN A 179 7.64 14.22 -20.54
C ASN A 179 6.31 14.12 -19.79
N TYR A 180 6.38 13.70 -18.53
CA TYR A 180 5.25 13.56 -17.63
C TYR A 180 5.14 14.70 -16.62
N CYS A 181 5.96 15.75 -16.76
CA CYS A 181 6.04 16.81 -15.77
C CYS A 181 4.78 17.64 -15.64
N GLN A 182 4.03 17.84 -16.72
CA GLN A 182 2.74 18.52 -16.62
C GLN A 182 1.81 17.76 -15.66
N GLU A 183 1.64 16.46 -15.87
CA GLU A 183 0.80 15.61 -15.03
C GLU A 183 1.34 15.52 -13.60
N ALA A 184 2.67 15.40 -13.44
CA ALA A 184 3.29 15.40 -12.12
C ALA A 184 2.96 16.68 -11.34
N LEU A 185 3.09 17.85 -11.97
CA LEU A 185 2.82 19.15 -11.36
C LEU A 185 1.32 19.34 -11.02
N GLU A 186 0.41 18.82 -11.84
CA GLU A 186 -1.03 18.82 -11.55
C GLU A 186 -1.32 18.02 -10.26
N VAL A 187 -0.77 16.81 -10.13
CA VAL A 187 -0.89 15.97 -8.93
C VAL A 187 -0.27 16.67 -7.70
N MET A 188 0.87 17.34 -7.87
CA MET A 188 1.52 18.09 -6.78
C MET A 188 0.69 19.30 -6.34
N ALA A 189 0.00 19.97 -7.26
CA ALA A 189 -0.89 21.08 -6.95
C ALA A 189 -2.12 20.61 -6.15
N GLU A 190 -2.67 19.44 -6.46
CA GLU A 190 -3.74 18.82 -5.67
C GLU A 190 -3.27 18.53 -4.24
N LEU A 191 -2.09 17.93 -4.07
CA LEU A 191 -1.51 17.68 -2.75
C LEU A 191 -1.27 18.96 -1.96
N LYS A 192 -0.73 20.00 -2.61
CA LYS A 192 -0.51 21.31 -1.99
C LYS A 192 -1.81 21.97 -1.55
N THR A 193 -2.89 21.78 -2.30
CA THR A 193 -4.21 22.31 -1.97
C THR A 193 -4.82 21.59 -0.76
N ALA A 194 -4.72 20.26 -0.71
CA ALA A 194 -5.33 19.45 0.35
C ALA A 194 -4.48 19.38 1.64
N TYR A 195 -3.15 19.39 1.53
CA TYR A 195 -2.20 19.11 2.61
C TYR A 195 -1.06 20.15 2.72
N GLY A 196 -1.30 21.40 2.32
CA GLY A 196 -0.28 22.45 2.30
C GLY A 196 0.43 22.74 3.64
N ASP A 197 -0.18 22.37 4.76
CA ASP A 197 0.39 22.53 6.10
C ASP A 197 1.29 21.34 6.53
N ASP A 198 1.25 20.21 5.80
CA ASP A 198 2.08 19.04 6.10
C ASP A 198 3.49 19.20 5.53
N ILE A 199 4.46 19.43 6.42
CA ILE A 199 5.86 19.68 6.06
C ILE A 199 6.46 18.51 5.27
N THR A 200 6.08 17.26 5.58
CA THR A 200 6.66 16.08 4.95
C THR A 200 6.20 15.97 3.50
N LEU A 201 4.89 16.12 3.26
CA LEU A 201 4.33 16.12 1.91
C LEU A 201 4.82 17.32 1.11
N MET A 202 4.93 18.50 1.72
CA MET A 202 5.41 19.69 1.01
C MET A 202 6.89 19.61 0.62
N SER A 203 7.71 18.90 1.38
CA SER A 203 9.08 18.58 0.95
C SER A 203 9.08 17.73 -0.32
N ILE A 204 8.22 16.70 -0.39
CA ILE A 204 8.10 15.84 -1.58
C ILE A 204 7.60 16.66 -2.77
N VAL A 205 6.60 17.53 -2.57
CA VAL A 205 6.08 18.42 -3.60
C VAL A 205 7.18 19.33 -4.16
N ALA A 206 7.96 19.98 -3.29
CA ALA A 206 9.04 20.86 -3.71
C ALA A 206 10.12 20.13 -4.53
N ASP A 207 10.50 18.92 -4.12
CA ASP A 207 11.49 18.11 -4.85
C ASP A 207 11.00 17.77 -6.27
N ASN A 208 9.71 17.43 -6.40
CA ASN A 208 9.08 17.13 -7.68
C ASN A 208 9.01 18.35 -8.60
N GLU A 209 8.61 19.51 -8.06
CA GLU A 209 8.56 20.78 -8.78
C GLU A 209 9.95 21.14 -9.33
N VAL A 210 11.00 20.99 -8.52
CA VAL A 210 12.38 21.25 -8.94
C VAL A 210 12.81 20.32 -10.07
N ILE A 211 12.56 19.00 -9.96
CA ILE A 211 12.92 18.04 -11.02
C ILE A 211 12.30 18.46 -12.35
N CYS A 212 11.02 18.83 -12.33
CA CYS A 212 10.29 19.17 -13.55
C CYS A 212 10.67 20.51 -14.15
N TYR A 213 10.84 21.55 -13.34
CA TYR A 213 11.28 22.85 -13.86
C TYR A 213 12.71 22.82 -14.40
N LEU A 214 13.59 21.99 -13.83
CA LEU A 214 14.93 21.80 -14.36
C LEU A 214 14.90 21.14 -15.75
N LEU A 215 14.01 20.18 -15.96
CA LEU A 215 13.85 19.52 -17.26
C LEU A 215 13.36 20.51 -18.32
N GLU A 216 12.35 21.33 -18.00
CA GLU A 216 11.80 22.34 -18.91
C GLU A 216 12.79 23.47 -19.25
N ALA A 217 13.71 23.76 -18.32
CA ALA A 217 14.75 24.77 -18.53
C ALA A 217 15.90 24.30 -19.44
N THR A 218 16.00 23.00 -19.75
CA THR A 218 17.02 22.49 -20.67
C THR A 218 16.55 22.61 -22.13
N PRO A 219 17.28 23.37 -22.99
CA PRO A 219 16.91 23.47 -24.40
C PRO A 219 17.03 22.10 -25.08
N SER A 220 16.05 21.74 -25.91
CA SER A 220 16.10 20.51 -26.70
C SER A 220 17.35 20.53 -27.61
N PRO A 221 18.10 19.42 -27.71
CA PRO A 221 19.34 19.35 -28.50
C PRO A 221 19.15 19.64 -29.99
#